data_AF-A0A7W0JT67-F1
#
_entry.id   AF-A0A7W0JT67-F1
#
_cell.length_a   1.000
_cell.length_b   1.000
_cell.length_c   1.000
_cell.angle_alpha   90.00
_cell.angle_beta   90.00
_cell.angle_gamma   90.00
#
_symmetry.space_group_name_H-M   'P 1'
#
loop_
_entity.id
_entity.type
_entity.pdbx_description
1 polymer ?
#
loop_
_entity_poly.entity_id
_entity_poly.type
_entity_poly.pdbx_seq_one_letter_code
_entity_poly.pdbx_strand_id
1 'polypeptide(L)'
;MLMVVFVFAIVHSNLPPIDALTDYRPKIPLRVWTADGILIGEFGEERREFVPLAEIPEELKKAILAAEDDSFYQHHGVDYAGLARAFVSNFASGRRGQGGSTITMQVARTFFLSSERSYVRKLYEIALAYKIESSLSKDRIFEVYVNQIFLGQRAYGFASASQIYFGKKLRDL
;
A
#
# COMPACT_ATOMS: atom_id res chain seq x y z
N MET A 1 25.76 -0.21 -18.06
CA MET A 1 25.73 -1.21 -16.97
C MET A 1 26.30 -0.67 -15.66
N LEU A 2 27.53 -0.14 -15.62
CA LEU A 2 28.16 0.39 -14.40
C LEU A 2 27.39 1.51 -13.71
N MET A 3 26.81 2.45 -14.49
CA MET A 3 26.04 3.59 -13.94
C MET A 3 24.74 3.16 -13.24
N VAL A 4 24.07 2.12 -13.74
CA VAL A 4 22.83 1.59 -13.12
C VAL A 4 23.16 0.91 -11.80
N VAL A 5 24.24 0.14 -11.76
CA VAL A 5 24.74 -0.49 -10.53
C VAL A 5 25.17 0.57 -9.52
N PHE A 6 25.84 1.63 -9.96
CA PHE A 6 26.27 2.74 -9.11
C PHE A 6 25.09 3.53 -8.53
N VAL A 7 24.09 3.87 -9.35
CA VAL A 7 22.86 4.53 -8.90
C VAL A 7 22.10 3.62 -7.92
N PHE A 8 21.99 2.33 -8.22
CA PHE A 8 21.36 1.37 -7.32
C PHE A 8 22.10 1.25 -5.99
N ALA A 9 23.44 1.22 -6.00
CA ALA A 9 24.27 1.15 -4.79
C ALA A 9 24.11 2.42 -3.92
N ILE A 10 24.07 3.61 -4.53
CA ILE A 10 23.82 4.87 -3.81
C ILE A 10 22.41 4.87 -3.20
N VAL A 11 21.40 4.49 -3.98
CA VAL A 11 20.01 4.41 -3.50
C VAL A 11 19.90 3.42 -2.34
N HIS A 12 20.50 2.24 -2.49
CA HIS A 12 20.48 1.18 -1.47
C HIS A 12 21.12 1.63 -0.16
N SER A 13 22.27 2.33 -0.23
CA SER A 13 22.99 2.84 0.94
C SER A 13 22.24 3.95 1.68
N ASN A 14 21.34 4.66 1.00
CA ASN A 14 20.53 5.75 1.55
C ASN A 14 19.09 5.34 1.85
N LEU A 15 18.76 4.04 1.83
CA LEU A 15 17.40 3.60 2.13
C LEU A 15 17.08 3.81 3.61
N PRO A 16 15.96 4.49 3.94
CA PRO A 16 15.54 4.62 5.32
C PRO A 16 15.33 3.24 5.96
N PRO A 17 15.46 3.15 7.29
CA PRO A 17 15.07 1.94 7.99
C PRO A 17 13.56 1.69 7.82
N ILE A 18 13.16 0.42 7.83
CA ILE A 18 11.78 0.00 7.57
C ILE A 18 11.04 -0.38 8.86
N ASP A 19 11.50 0.10 10.02
CA ASP A 19 10.97 -0.24 11.34
C ASP A 19 9.48 0.06 11.46
N ALA A 20 9.01 1.11 10.77
CA ALA A 20 7.60 1.49 10.70
C ALA A 20 6.68 0.40 10.10
N LEU A 21 7.25 -0.56 9.36
CA LEU A 21 6.52 -1.70 8.80
C LEU A 21 6.72 -2.98 9.61
N THR A 22 7.91 -3.21 10.17
CA THR A 22 8.21 -4.40 10.99
C THR A 22 7.50 -4.32 12.34
N ASP A 23 7.51 -3.15 13.00
CA ASP A 23 6.67 -2.83 14.16
C ASP A 23 5.55 -1.87 13.74
N TYR A 24 4.68 -2.34 12.84
CA TYR A 24 3.56 -1.54 12.35
C TYR A 24 2.55 -1.23 13.47
N ARG A 25 2.56 0.04 13.91
CA ARG A 25 1.62 0.60 14.88
C ARG A 25 0.85 1.75 14.23
N PRO A 26 -0.29 1.48 13.59
CA PRO A 26 -1.09 2.52 12.96
C PRO A 26 -1.54 3.56 13.98
N LYS A 27 -1.64 4.82 13.55
CA LYS A 27 -2.34 5.85 14.32
C LYS A 27 -3.83 5.51 14.33
N ILE A 28 -4.37 5.22 15.51
CA ILE A 28 -5.80 4.95 15.74
C ILE A 28 -6.43 6.20 16.38
N PRO A 29 -7.57 6.69 15.86
CA PRO A 29 -8.22 7.87 16.41
C PRO A 29 -8.88 7.57 17.76
N LEU A 30 -9.01 8.61 18.59
CA LEU A 30 -9.79 8.56 19.82
C LEU A 30 -11.28 8.58 19.46
N ARG A 31 -12.03 7.60 19.96
CA ARG A 31 -13.49 7.51 19.77
C ARG A 31 -14.20 7.73 21.10
N VAL A 32 -15.21 8.60 21.10
CA VAL A 32 -16.05 8.90 22.26
C VAL A 32 -17.41 8.26 22.05
N TRP A 33 -17.83 7.42 22.98
CA TRP A 33 -19.08 6.67 22.93
C TRP A 33 -20.00 7.08 24.07
N THR A 34 -21.31 6.99 23.85
CA THR A 34 -22.29 7.02 24.94
C THR A 34 -22.24 5.72 25.76
N ALA A 35 -22.85 5.71 26.95
CA ALA A 35 -22.94 4.51 27.79
C ALA A 35 -23.72 3.36 27.12
N ASP A 36 -24.64 3.68 26.21
CA ASP A 36 -25.42 2.76 25.39
C ASP A 36 -24.76 2.39 24.05
N GLY A 37 -23.52 2.82 23.79
CA GLY A 37 -22.71 2.35 22.67
C GLY A 37 -22.88 3.11 21.36
N ILE A 38 -23.42 4.33 21.40
CA ILE A 38 -23.54 5.22 20.23
C ILE A 38 -22.26 6.05 20.09
N LEU A 39 -21.65 6.07 18.89
CA LEU A 39 -20.48 6.89 18.60
C LEU A 39 -20.88 8.37 18.56
N ILE A 40 -20.34 9.17 19.50
CA ILE A 40 -20.59 10.61 19.61
C ILE A 40 -19.62 11.39 18.72
N GLY A 41 -18.36 10.98 18.68
CA GLY A 41 -17.32 11.69 17.94
C GLY A 41 -16.02 10.91 17.83
N GLU A 42 -15.25 11.26 16.80
CA GLU A 42 -13.94 10.69 16.53
C GLU A 42 -12.91 11.83 16.37
N PHE A 43 -11.80 11.73 17.10
CA PHE A 43 -10.73 12.73 17.14
C PHE A 43 -9.39 12.10 16.72
N GLY A 44 -8.73 12.74 15.77
CA GLY A 44 -7.51 12.26 15.13
C GLY A 44 -7.51 12.68 13.67
N GLU A 45 -6.35 12.93 13.07
CA GLU A 45 -6.25 13.41 11.68
C GLU A 45 -6.71 12.35 10.68
N GLU A 46 -6.37 11.09 10.95
CA GLU A 46 -6.67 9.92 10.12
C GLU A 46 -7.82 9.12 10.73
N ARG A 47 -8.85 8.84 9.93
CA ARG A 47 -9.86 7.84 10.31
C ARG A 47 -9.30 6.47 9.93
N ARG A 48 -8.96 5.68 10.94
CA ARG A 48 -8.41 4.34 10.76
C ARG A 48 -9.07 3.35 11.70
N GLU A 49 -9.39 2.19 11.14
CA GLU A 49 -9.81 1.00 11.85
C GLU A 49 -8.90 -0.13 11.39
N PHE A 50 -8.07 -0.63 12.30
CA PHE A 50 -7.16 -1.72 11.97
C PHE A 50 -7.94 -3.03 11.86
N VAL A 51 -7.68 -3.78 10.79
CA VAL A 51 -8.24 -5.11 10.58
C VAL A 51 -7.09 -6.09 10.31
N PRO A 52 -6.95 -7.17 11.10
CA PRO A 52 -5.96 -8.19 10.84
C PRO A 52 -6.29 -8.97 9.57
N LEU A 53 -5.28 -9.56 8.93
CA LEU A 53 -5.40 -10.27 7.67
C LEU A 53 -6.50 -11.33 7.67
N ALA A 54 -6.63 -12.06 8.79
CA ALA A 54 -7.63 -13.11 8.96
C ALA A 54 -9.08 -12.62 8.96
N GLU A 55 -9.32 -11.32 9.19
CA GLU A 55 -10.63 -10.69 9.17
C GLU A 55 -10.93 -9.97 7.83
N ILE A 56 -9.98 -9.97 6.90
CA ILE A 56 -10.17 -9.41 5.55
C ILE A 56 -10.97 -10.43 4.71
N PRO A 57 -12.12 -10.06 4.13
CA PRO A 57 -12.87 -10.95 3.24
C PRO A 57 -12.03 -11.43 2.06
N GLU A 58 -12.19 -12.70 1.70
CA GLU A 58 -11.43 -13.30 0.62
C GLU A 58 -11.80 -12.67 -0.74
N GLU A 59 -13.06 -12.29 -0.91
CA GLU A 59 -13.57 -11.58 -2.09
C GLU A 59 -12.90 -10.20 -2.23
N LEU A 60 -12.77 -9.45 -1.13
CA LEU A 60 -12.07 -8.18 -1.11
C LEU A 60 -10.59 -8.37 -1.44
N LYS A 61 -9.95 -9.37 -0.83
CA LYS A 61 -8.55 -9.70 -1.12
C LYS A 61 -8.35 -9.97 -2.61
N LYS A 62 -9.16 -10.84 -3.21
CA LYS A 62 -9.12 -11.14 -4.65
C LYS A 62 -9.37 -9.91 -5.51
N ALA A 63 -10.32 -9.06 -5.15
CA ALA A 63 -10.62 -7.84 -5.88
C ALA A 63 -9.44 -6.86 -5.87
N ILE A 64 -8.80 -6.65 -4.72
CA ILE A 64 -7.61 -5.79 -4.60
C ILE A 64 -6.47 -6.35 -5.45
N LEU A 65 -6.18 -7.64 -5.32
CA LEU A 65 -5.10 -8.27 -6.10
C LEU A 65 -5.38 -8.16 -7.61
N ALA A 66 -6.60 -8.47 -8.06
CA ALA A 66 -6.94 -8.37 -9.48
C ALA A 66 -6.85 -6.93 -10.03
N ALA A 67 -7.15 -5.92 -9.21
CA ALA A 67 -7.12 -4.52 -9.62
C ALA A 67 -5.71 -3.90 -9.57
N GLU A 68 -4.93 -4.23 -8.53
CA GLU A 68 -3.68 -3.53 -8.22
C GLU A 68 -2.43 -4.34 -8.58
N ASP A 69 -2.46 -5.67 -8.41
CA ASP A 69 -1.28 -6.54 -8.49
C ASP A 69 -1.66 -8.03 -8.59
N ASP A 70 -2.03 -8.49 -9.79
CA ASP A 70 -2.61 -9.82 -10.03
C ASP A 70 -1.62 -10.96 -9.74
N SER A 71 -0.33 -10.68 -9.88
CA SER A 71 0.77 -11.59 -9.62
C SER A 71 1.46 -11.33 -8.27
N PHE A 72 0.83 -10.59 -7.35
CA PHE A 72 1.40 -10.16 -6.08
C PHE A 72 2.15 -11.28 -5.34
N TYR A 73 1.57 -12.47 -5.23
CA TYR A 73 2.17 -13.60 -4.50
C TYR A 73 3.31 -14.30 -5.25
N GLN A 74 3.54 -13.98 -6.52
CA GLN A 74 4.49 -14.67 -7.40
C GLN A 74 5.81 -13.90 -7.57
N HIS A 75 5.77 -12.57 -7.48
CA HIS A 75 6.97 -11.73 -7.65
C HIS A 75 7.58 -11.33 -6.30
N HIS A 76 8.81 -10.80 -6.31
CA HIS A 76 9.51 -10.31 -5.10
C HIS A 76 9.64 -8.79 -5.13
N GLY A 77 8.58 -8.08 -4.72
CA GLY A 77 8.56 -6.61 -4.65
C GLY A 77 8.24 -5.88 -5.94
N VAL A 78 8.78 -6.31 -7.08
CA VAL A 78 8.49 -5.70 -8.39
C VAL A 78 8.08 -6.76 -9.40
N ASP A 79 6.96 -6.54 -10.08
CA ASP A 79 6.56 -7.33 -11.25
C ASP A 79 7.21 -6.72 -12.51
N TYR A 80 8.33 -7.30 -12.92
CA TYR A 80 9.03 -6.88 -14.14
C TYR A 80 8.24 -7.20 -15.41
N ALA A 81 7.47 -8.29 -15.41
CA ALA A 81 6.66 -8.67 -16.56
C ALA A 81 5.49 -7.69 -16.71
N GLY A 82 4.81 -7.35 -15.61
CA GLY A 82 3.78 -6.32 -15.56
C GLY A 82 4.31 -4.93 -15.89
N LEU A 83 5.50 -4.55 -15.40
CA LEU A 83 6.14 -3.28 -15.75
C LEU A 83 6.45 -3.18 -17.25
N ALA A 84 7.01 -4.24 -17.84
CA ALA A 84 7.28 -4.30 -19.27
C ALA A 84 5.98 -4.24 -20.09
N ARG A 85 4.96 -5.00 -19.68
CA ARG A 85 3.63 -5.02 -20.32
C ARG A 85 2.98 -3.64 -20.28
N ALA A 86 3.02 -2.97 -19.13
CA ALA A 86 2.51 -1.61 -18.94
C ALA A 86 3.30 -0.58 -19.77
N PHE A 87 4.61 -0.74 -19.89
CA PHE A 87 5.43 0.14 -20.73
C PHE A 87 5.04 0.01 -22.22
N VAL A 88 4.93 -1.23 -22.72
CA VAL A 88 4.53 -1.50 -24.11
C VAL A 88 3.11 -1.03 -24.37
N SER A 89 2.15 -1.30 -23.47
CA SER A 89 0.75 -0.90 -23.64
C SER A 89 0.57 0.62 -23.62
N ASN A 90 1.27 1.33 -22.73
CA ASN A 90 1.23 2.79 -22.66
C ASN A 90 1.91 3.44 -23.88
N PHE A 91 2.99 2.83 -24.40
CA PHE A 91 3.64 3.31 -25.63
C PHE A 91 2.76 3.09 -26.87
N ALA A 92 2.15 1.91 -26.99
CA ALA A 92 1.28 1.56 -28.12
C ALA A 92 -0.05 2.34 -28.14
N SER A 93 -0.64 2.59 -26.97
CA SER A 93 -1.93 3.30 -26.86
C SER A 93 -1.81 4.83 -26.85
N GLY A 94 -0.58 5.36 -26.71
CA GLY A 94 -0.32 6.80 -26.54
C GLY A 94 -0.96 7.41 -25.27
N ARG A 95 -1.55 6.58 -24.41
CA ARG A 95 -2.28 6.97 -23.21
C ARG A 95 -1.66 6.25 -22.01
N ARG A 96 -1.52 6.96 -20.90
CA ARG A 96 -1.13 6.37 -19.61
C ARG A 96 -2.32 5.63 -19.02
N GLY A 97 -2.57 4.40 -19.49
CA GLY A 97 -3.71 3.58 -19.07
C GLY A 97 -3.36 2.59 -17.95
N GLN A 98 -2.19 1.97 -18.00
CA GLN A 98 -1.83 0.88 -17.08
C GLN A 98 -0.76 1.30 -16.07
N GLY A 99 -1.05 1.16 -14.78
CA GLY A 99 -0.10 1.39 -13.69
C GLY A 99 0.81 0.18 -13.53
N GLY A 100 2.14 0.38 -13.65
CA GLY A 100 3.13 -0.68 -13.44
C GLY A 100 3.68 -0.75 -12.01
N SER A 101 2.90 -0.40 -10.99
CA SER A 101 3.38 -0.41 -9.59
C SER A 101 2.72 -1.55 -8.82
N THR A 102 3.53 -2.40 -8.19
CA THR A 102 3.06 -3.47 -7.30
C THR A 102 2.55 -2.92 -5.98
N ILE A 103 1.78 -3.71 -5.24
CA ILE A 103 1.30 -3.37 -3.88
C ILE A 103 2.48 -2.98 -2.97
N THR A 104 3.58 -3.73 -2.99
CA THR A 104 4.77 -3.45 -2.17
C THR A 104 5.39 -2.09 -2.51
N MET A 105 5.45 -1.71 -3.79
CA MET A 105 5.90 -0.37 -4.20
C MET A 105 4.97 0.73 -3.70
N GLN A 106 3.66 0.48 -3.64
CA GLN A 106 2.69 1.42 -3.08
C GLN A 106 2.86 1.58 -1.57
N VAL A 107 3.13 0.48 -0.85
CA VAL A 107 3.47 0.52 0.58
C VAL A 107 4.74 1.34 0.79
N ALA A 108 5.81 1.05 0.04
CA ALA A 108 7.06 1.83 0.10
C ALA A 108 6.82 3.33 -0.10
N ARG A 109 6.04 3.69 -1.13
CA ARG A 109 5.69 5.08 -1.44
C ARG A 109 4.92 5.74 -0.30
N THR A 110 3.98 5.02 0.31
CA THR A 110 3.07 5.58 1.32
C THR A 110 3.78 5.85 2.65
N PHE A 111 4.76 5.01 3.03
CA PHE A 111 5.44 5.14 4.32
C PHE A 111 6.70 6.02 4.28
N PHE A 112 7.47 5.99 3.19
CA PHE A 112 8.84 6.48 3.21
C PHE A 112 9.14 7.59 2.21
N LEU A 113 8.24 7.85 1.26
CA LEU A 113 8.52 8.75 0.14
C LEU A 113 7.56 9.93 0.12
N SER A 114 8.04 11.07 -0.37
CA SER A 114 7.20 12.25 -0.57
C SER A 114 6.18 12.05 -1.69
N SER A 115 5.12 12.85 -1.67
CA SER A 115 4.06 12.84 -2.70
C SER A 115 4.57 13.31 -4.07
N GLU A 116 5.71 14.01 -4.13
CA GLU A 116 6.32 14.52 -5.36
C GLU A 116 6.62 13.42 -6.36
N ARG A 117 6.19 13.61 -7.60
CA ARG A 117 6.36 12.61 -8.67
C ARG A 117 7.67 12.86 -9.40
N SER A 118 8.66 11.99 -9.20
CA SER A 118 9.93 12.02 -9.95
C SER A 118 10.41 10.61 -10.32
N TYR A 119 11.23 10.52 -11.38
CA TYR A 119 11.88 9.26 -11.75
C TYR A 119 12.81 8.76 -10.65
N VAL A 120 13.48 9.67 -9.94
CA VAL A 120 14.32 9.35 -8.78
C VAL A 120 13.48 8.68 -7.70
N ARG A 121 12.31 9.24 -7.35
CA ARG A 121 11.40 8.61 -6.39
C ARG A 121 11.00 7.20 -6.83
N LYS A 122 10.75 6.99 -8.12
CA LYS A 122 10.40 5.67 -8.65
C LYS A 122 11.52 4.63 -8.43
N LEU A 123 12.78 5.04 -8.53
CA LEU A 123 13.92 4.16 -8.21
C LEU A 123 13.96 3.80 -6.71
N TYR A 124 13.66 4.77 -5.83
CA TYR A 124 13.52 4.50 -4.39
C TYR A 124 12.34 3.57 -4.07
N GLU A 125 11.19 3.69 -4.76
CA GLU A 125 10.06 2.75 -4.63
C GLU A 125 10.51 1.31 -4.93
N ILE A 126 11.25 1.12 -6.03
CA ILE A 126 11.78 -0.20 -6.43
C ILE A 126 12.73 -0.75 -5.36
N ALA A 127 13.72 0.06 -4.95
CA ALA A 127 14.73 -0.37 -3.98
C ALA A 127 14.14 -0.67 -2.60
N LEU A 128 13.18 0.14 -2.13
CA LEU A 128 12.44 -0.12 -0.89
C LEU A 128 11.56 -1.35 -1.00
N ALA A 129 10.89 -1.58 -2.14
CA ALA A 129 10.06 -2.77 -2.32
C ALA A 129 10.88 -4.06 -2.13
N TYR A 130 12.11 -4.11 -2.65
CA TYR A 130 13.02 -5.23 -2.37
C TYR A 130 13.36 -5.38 -0.88
N LYS A 131 13.72 -4.28 -0.22
CA LYS A 131 14.06 -4.29 1.21
C LYS A 131 12.87 -4.70 2.10
N ILE A 132 11.66 -4.33 1.71
CA ILE A 132 10.42 -4.70 2.41
C ILE A 132 10.17 -6.20 2.25
N GLU A 133 10.25 -6.72 1.03
CA GLU A 133 9.98 -8.14 0.73
C GLU A 133 11.04 -9.09 1.24
N SER A 134 12.28 -8.62 1.44
CA SER A 134 13.30 -9.40 2.14
C SER A 134 13.06 -9.50 3.65
N SER A 135 12.20 -8.64 4.21
CA SER A 135 12.04 -8.48 5.65
C SER A 135 10.64 -8.86 6.16
N LEU A 136 9.63 -8.83 5.29
CA LEU A 136 8.23 -9.10 5.60
C LEU A 136 7.64 -10.13 4.64
N SER A 137 6.73 -10.97 5.16
CA SER A 137 5.95 -11.88 4.32
C SER A 137 4.94 -11.12 3.46
N LYS A 138 4.55 -11.72 2.32
CA LYS A 138 3.49 -11.20 1.43
C LYS A 138 2.21 -10.87 2.18
N ASP A 139 1.81 -11.75 3.09
CA ASP A 139 0.63 -11.60 3.92
C ASP A 139 0.71 -10.38 4.85
N ARG A 140 1.86 -10.16 5.47
CA ARG A 140 2.07 -8.96 6.30
C ARG A 140 2.08 -7.68 5.47
N ILE A 141 2.71 -7.71 4.28
CA ILE A 141 2.71 -6.56 3.37
C ILE A 141 1.28 -6.23 2.92
N PHE A 142 0.49 -7.24 2.58
CA PHE A 142 -0.90 -7.08 2.17
C PHE A 142 -1.76 -6.51 3.31
N GLU A 143 -1.61 -7.04 4.53
CA GLU A 143 -2.31 -6.51 5.71
C GLU A 143 -1.98 -5.02 5.95
N VAL A 144 -0.70 -4.65 5.88
CA VAL A 144 -0.29 -3.25 6.02
C VAL A 144 -0.87 -2.40 4.89
N TYR A 145 -0.84 -2.88 3.65
CA TYR A 145 -1.42 -2.16 2.51
C TYR A 145 -2.91 -1.85 2.75
N VAL A 146 -3.70 -2.87 3.13
CA VAL A 146 -5.14 -2.74 3.37
C VAL A 146 -5.46 -1.78 4.50
N ASN A 147 -4.58 -1.67 5.50
CA ASN A 147 -4.78 -0.78 6.65
C ASN A 147 -4.21 0.63 6.48
N GLN A 148 -3.27 0.82 5.54
CA GLN A 148 -2.58 2.10 5.38
C GLN A 148 -3.15 2.97 4.27
N ILE A 149 -3.62 2.37 3.17
CA ILE A 149 -3.92 3.12 1.95
C ILE A 149 -4.98 4.21 2.18
N PHE A 150 -4.72 5.41 1.64
CA PHE A 150 -5.68 6.51 1.68
C PHE A 150 -6.76 6.31 0.60
N LEU A 151 -8.02 6.25 1.02
CA LEU A 151 -9.17 5.96 0.14
C LEU A 151 -10.15 7.14 0.04
N GLY A 152 -9.72 8.35 0.40
CA GLY A 152 -10.56 9.55 0.39
C GLY A 152 -11.34 9.75 1.70
N GLN A 153 -11.99 10.91 1.87
CA GLN A 153 -12.79 11.24 3.08
C GLN A 153 -12.07 11.00 4.42
N ARG A 154 -10.74 11.22 4.45
CA ARG A 154 -9.86 10.92 5.61
C ARG A 154 -9.85 9.44 6.02
N ALA A 155 -10.38 8.54 5.18
CA ALA A 155 -10.35 7.10 5.36
C ALA A 155 -8.95 6.57 5.01
N TYR A 156 -8.26 6.07 6.02
CA TYR A 156 -7.02 5.32 5.86
C TYR A 156 -7.30 3.86 6.18
N GLY A 157 -7.20 3.05 5.13
CA GLY A 157 -7.50 1.62 5.15
C GLY A 157 -8.95 1.30 4.75
N PHE A 158 -9.13 0.07 4.25
CA PHE A 158 -10.41 -0.37 3.68
C PHE A 158 -11.52 -0.49 4.71
N ALA A 159 -11.22 -0.82 5.96
CA ALA A 159 -12.23 -0.92 7.02
C ALA A 159 -12.91 0.43 7.29
N SER A 160 -12.12 1.49 7.43
CA SER A 160 -12.65 2.84 7.58
C SER A 160 -13.38 3.31 6.33
N ALA A 161 -12.88 2.98 5.14
CA ALA A 161 -13.56 3.30 3.89
C ALA A 161 -14.93 2.59 3.80
N SER A 162 -15.01 1.31 4.16
CA SER A 162 -16.26 0.55 4.20
C SER A 162 -17.32 1.24 5.06
N GLN A 163 -16.94 1.65 6.26
CA GLN A 163 -17.85 2.33 7.18
C GLN A 163 -18.26 3.71 6.68
N ILE A 164 -17.32 4.48 6.11
CA ILE A 164 -17.56 5.86 5.64
C ILE A 164 -18.43 5.89 4.39
N TYR A 165 -18.18 5.00 3.42
CA TYR A 165 -18.86 5.02 2.13
C TYR A 165 -20.14 4.18 2.10
N PHE A 166 -20.18 3.08 2.87
CA PHE A 166 -21.27 2.11 2.80
C PHE A 166 -21.98 1.88 4.14
N GLY A 167 -21.45 2.41 5.25
CA GLY A 167 -22.01 2.18 6.58
C GLY A 167 -21.93 0.72 7.04
N LYS A 168 -21.04 -0.07 6.43
CA LYS A 168 -20.89 -1.51 6.68
C LYS A 168 -19.54 -1.83 7.31
N LYS A 169 -19.49 -2.90 8.12
CA LYS A 169 -18.20 -3.48 8.53
C LYS A 169 -17.53 -4.09 7.31
N LEU A 170 -16.20 -4.13 7.33
CA LEU A 170 -15.41 -4.69 6.22
C LEU A 170 -15.82 -6.14 5.89
N ARG A 171 -16.16 -6.94 6.91
CA ARG A 171 -16.59 -8.34 6.77
C ARG A 171 -17.95 -8.53 6.07
N ASP A 172 -18.75 -7.46 6.01
CA ASP A 172 -20.12 -7.48 5.49
C ASP A 172 -20.21 -6.86 4.07
N LEU A 173 -19.05 -6.58 3.45
CA LEU A 173 -18.92 -6.08 2.09
C LEU A 173 -19.04 -7.20 1.05
#